data_AF-A0A1I0JJ25-F1
#
_entry.id   AF-A0A1I0JJ25-F1
#
_cell.length_a   1.000
_cell.length_b   1.000
_cell.length_c   1.000
_cell.angle_alpha   90.00
_cell.angle_beta   90.00
_cell.angle_gamma   90.00
#
_symmetry.space_group_name_H-M   'P 1'
#
loop_
_entity.id
_entity.type
_entity.pdbx_description
1 polymer ?
#
loop_
_entity_poly.entity_id
_entity_poly.type
_entity_poly.pdbx_seq_one_letter_code
_entity_poly.pdbx_strand_id
1 'polypeptide(L)'
;MSKRAVHLYPWDGGTEADQDPPEHVYCGTEGSMEDDQLSGDWRYVTCKRCLKIRVKELATRAAEEREQKIRLFDEAQAITLTQGHANISTAIKCLIRERNELKAELDRVRADRNALLQAGADLL
;
A
#
# COMPACT_ATOMS: atom_id res chain seq x y z
N MET A 1 3.48 32.90 6.02
CA MET A 1 2.85 32.39 7.26
C MET A 1 1.42 32.00 6.95
N SER A 2 1.14 30.70 6.77
CA SER A 2 -0.23 30.21 6.57
C SER A 2 -1.03 30.52 7.84
N LYS A 3 -2.10 31.32 7.72
CA LYS A 3 -2.96 31.67 8.86
C LYS A 3 -3.55 30.38 9.40
N ARG A 4 -3.15 29.97 10.61
CA ARG A 4 -3.79 28.90 11.37
C ARG A 4 -5.25 29.29 11.55
N ALA A 5 -6.15 28.61 10.86
CA ALA A 5 -7.57 28.86 11.02
C ALA A 5 -8.06 27.98 12.17
N VAL A 6 -8.23 28.60 13.34
CA VAL A 6 -8.90 27.96 14.48
C VAL A 6 -10.36 27.80 14.08
N HIS A 7 -10.77 26.57 13.83
CA HIS A 7 -12.10 26.24 13.30
C HIS A 7 -13.03 25.77 14.44
N LEU A 8 -13.16 26.59 15.48
CA LEU A 8 -14.26 26.47 16.44
C LEU A 8 -15.50 27.11 15.82
N TYR A 9 -16.04 26.47 14.77
CA TYR A 9 -17.41 26.80 14.37
C TYR A 9 -18.31 26.09 15.38
N PRO A 10 -19.22 26.80 16.08
CA PRO A 10 -20.31 26.13 16.79
C PRO A 10 -20.96 25.21 15.77
N TRP A 11 -21.13 23.94 16.10
CA TRP A 11 -21.81 22.97 15.26
C TRP A 11 -23.08 23.61 14.66
N ASP A 12 -23.07 23.99 13.37
CA ASP A 12 -24.14 24.86 12.82
C ASP A 12 -25.43 24.10 12.51
N GLY A 13 -25.50 22.79 12.81
CA GLY A 13 -26.70 21.98 12.56
C GLY A 13 -27.23 22.08 11.12
N GLY A 14 -26.40 22.42 10.13
CA GLY A 14 -26.85 22.80 8.80
C GLY A 14 -27.31 21.63 7.91
N THR A 15 -28.64 21.47 7.89
CA THR A 15 -29.58 21.12 6.81
C THR A 15 -29.64 19.73 6.19
N GLU A 16 -28.79 18.76 6.52
CA GLU A 16 -29.08 17.35 6.18
C GLU A 16 -28.66 16.38 7.30
N ALA A 17 -29.67 15.84 7.97
CA ALA A 17 -29.73 14.61 8.78
C ALA A 17 -29.00 14.53 10.15
N ASP A 18 -29.80 14.52 11.22
CA ASP A 18 -29.85 13.51 12.30
C ASP A 18 -28.52 12.88 12.77
N GLN A 19 -27.60 13.70 13.26
CA GLN A 19 -26.53 13.23 14.13
C GLN A 19 -26.58 14.05 15.42
N ASP A 20 -26.67 13.36 16.57
CA ASP A 20 -26.49 13.99 17.87
C ASP A 20 -25.12 14.71 17.87
N PRO A 21 -25.06 15.97 18.32
CA PRO A 21 -23.80 16.68 18.39
C PRO A 21 -22.85 15.90 19.30
N PRO A 22 -21.57 15.75 18.92
CA PRO A 22 -20.59 15.08 19.75
C PRO A 22 -20.44 15.85 21.07
N GLU A 23 -20.29 15.13 22.18
CA GLU A 23 -20.11 15.72 23.51
C GLU A 23 -18.90 16.66 23.56
N HIS A 24 -17.88 16.37 22.75
CA HIS A 24 -16.67 17.17 22.60
C HIS A 24 -16.34 17.38 21.12
N VAL A 25 -15.98 18.62 20.76
CA VAL A 25 -15.52 18.98 19.41
C VAL A 25 -13.99 18.93 19.37
N TYR A 26 -13.44 17.92 18.69
CA TYR A 26 -12.00 17.77 18.46
C TYR A 26 -11.62 18.14 17.03
N CYS A 27 -10.62 19.00 16.90
CA CYS A 27 -10.09 19.50 15.64
C CYS A 27 -8.85 18.69 15.22
N GLY A 28 -8.80 18.27 13.95
CA GLY A 28 -7.70 17.50 13.37
C GLY A 28 -6.56 18.36 12.79
N THR A 29 -6.48 19.63 13.17
CA THR A 29 -5.41 20.53 12.72
C THR A 29 -4.12 20.20 13.47
N GLU A 30 -3.01 19.99 12.74
CA GLU A 30 -1.70 19.73 13.33
C GLU A 30 -1.13 20.97 14.03
N GLY A 31 -0.71 20.82 15.29
CA GLY A 31 -0.01 21.87 16.06
C GLY A 31 -0.11 21.67 17.58
N SER A 32 0.73 22.38 18.34
CA SER A 32 0.60 22.54 19.79
C SER A 32 -0.24 23.79 20.08
N MET A 33 -1.54 23.64 20.23
CA MET A 33 -2.27 24.55 21.12
C MET A 33 -2.32 23.88 22.48
N GLU A 34 -2.25 24.68 23.53
CA GLU A 34 -2.43 24.25 24.92
C GLU A 34 -3.87 23.78 25.22
N ASP A 35 -4.68 23.51 24.18
CA ASP A 35 -6.11 23.22 24.27
C ASP A 35 -6.38 21.73 24.08
N ASP A 36 -7.10 21.15 25.03
CA ASP A 36 -7.61 19.76 25.04
C ASP A 36 -8.51 19.40 23.84
N GLN A 37 -8.73 20.32 22.89
CA GLN A 37 -9.64 20.20 21.75
C GLN A 37 -8.92 19.90 20.42
N LEU A 38 -7.60 19.72 20.41
CA LEU A 38 -6.87 19.21 19.24
C LEU A 38 -6.62 17.70 19.38
N SER A 39 -6.83 16.94 18.29
CA SER A 39 -6.47 15.53 18.24
C SER A 39 -5.66 15.22 16.99
N GLY A 40 -4.44 14.70 17.18
CA GLY A 40 -3.64 14.12 16.10
C GLY A 40 -4.13 12.72 15.66
N ASP A 41 -5.00 12.11 16.46
CA ASP A 41 -5.65 10.85 16.10
C ASP A 41 -7.01 11.13 15.45
N TRP A 42 -7.08 10.86 14.15
CA TRP A 42 -8.25 11.05 13.31
C TRP A 42 -9.49 10.26 13.76
N ARG A 43 -9.33 9.22 14.60
CA ARG A 43 -10.46 8.48 15.18
C ARG A 43 -11.29 9.32 16.14
N TYR A 44 -10.69 10.33 16.76
CA TYR A 44 -11.34 11.20 17.74
C TYR A 44 -11.71 12.57 17.15
N VAL A 45 -11.33 12.88 15.91
CA VAL A 45 -11.64 14.17 15.27
C VAL A 45 -13.12 14.22 14.94
N THR A 46 -13.82 15.20 15.52
CA THR A 46 -15.27 15.40 15.32
C THR A 46 -15.58 16.69 14.55
N CYS A 47 -14.58 17.55 14.28
CA CYS A 47 -14.78 18.76 13.49
C CYS A 47 -15.21 18.45 12.04
N LYS A 48 -16.41 18.88 11.66
CA LYS A 48 -17.01 18.70 10.31
C LYS A 48 -16.09 19.15 9.17
N ARG A 49 -15.34 20.25 9.35
CA ARG A 49 -14.40 20.74 8.33
C ARG A 49 -13.22 19.80 8.16
N CYS A 50 -12.61 19.35 9.26
CA CYS A 50 -11.48 18.42 9.25
C CYS A 50 -11.90 17.08 8.62
N LEU A 51 -13.07 16.56 8.98
CA LEU A 51 -13.62 15.34 8.38
C LEU A 51 -13.84 15.48 6.88
N LYS A 52 -14.42 16.60 6.41
CA LYS A 52 -14.58 16.86 4.96
C LYS A 52 -13.25 16.94 4.20
N ILE A 53 -12.21 17.54 4.81
CA ILE A 53 -10.87 17.57 4.23
C ILE A 53 -10.31 16.15 4.15
N ARG A 54 -10.40 15.39 5.24
CA ARG A 54 -9.92 14.01 5.31
C ARG A 54 -10.56 13.10 4.28
N VAL A 55 -11.88 13.20 4.11
CA VAL A 55 -12.62 12.45 3.07
C VAL A 55 -12.08 12.77 1.67
N LYS A 56 -11.83 14.05 1.37
CA LYS A 56 -11.25 14.46 0.08
C LYS A 56 -9.85 13.91 -0.11
N GLU A 57 -8.99 14.02 0.89
CA GLU A 57 -7.62 13.49 0.85
C GLU A 57 -7.60 11.97 0.65
N LEU A 58 -8.46 11.24 1.37
CA LEU A 58 -8.60 9.79 1.20
C LEU A 58 -9.09 9.43 -0.20
N ALA A 59 -10.05 10.19 -0.75
CA ALA A 59 -10.53 9.98 -2.11
C ALA A 59 -9.43 10.25 -3.15
N THR A 60 -8.64 11.31 -2.98
CA THR A 60 -7.50 11.62 -3.84
C THR A 60 -6.46 10.50 -3.79
N ARG A 61 -6.06 10.04 -2.60
CA ARG A 61 -5.10 8.93 -2.44
C ARG A 61 -5.62 7.64 -3.09
N ALA A 62 -6.89 7.30 -2.88
CA ALA A 62 -7.49 6.13 -3.51
C ALA A 62 -7.50 6.22 -5.05
N ALA A 63 -7.69 7.42 -5.60
CA ALA A 63 -7.60 7.65 -7.05
C ALA A 63 -6.16 7.49 -7.56
N GLU A 64 -5.18 8.06 -6.85
CA GLU A 64 -3.74 7.94 -7.17
C GLU A 64 -3.27 6.47 -7.11
N GLU A 65 -3.66 5.73 -6.06
CA GLU A 65 -3.36 4.30 -5.91
C GLU A 65 -3.96 3.48 -7.06
N ARG A 66 -5.20 3.78 -7.46
CA ARG A 66 -5.85 3.12 -8.60
C ARG A 66 -5.10 3.40 -9.90
N GLU A 67 -4.70 4.64 -10.14
CA GLU A 67 -3.95 5.03 -11.33
C GLU A 67 -2.56 4.38 -11.36
N GLN A 68 -1.86 4.33 -10.22
CA GLN A 68 -0.60 3.62 -10.10
C GLN A 68 -0.76 2.13 -10.42
N LYS A 69 -1.81 1.48 -9.90
CA LYS A 69 -2.08 0.07 -10.19
C LYS A 69 -2.33 -0.19 -11.68
N ILE A 70 -3.06 0.70 -12.35
CA ILE A 70 -3.29 0.60 -13.81
C ILE A 70 -1.95 0.68 -14.55
N ARG A 71 -1.12 1.68 -14.24
CA ARG A 71 0.20 1.85 -14.86
C ARG A 71 1.09 0.62 -14.70
N LEU A 72 1.15 0.06 -13.49
CA LEU A 72 1.93 -1.17 -13.21
C LEU A 72 1.39 -2.38 -13.99
N PHE A 73 0.06 -2.48 -14.15
CA PHE A 73 -0.54 -3.57 -14.91
C PHE A 73 -0.25 -3.46 -16.40
N ASP A 74 -0.33 -2.24 -16.95
CA ASP A 74 0.00 -1.97 -18.35
C ASP A 74 1.47 -2.27 -18.65
N GLU A 75 2.38 -1.87 -17.75
CA GLU A 75 3.81 -2.19 -17.85
C GLU A 75 4.06 -3.70 -17.80
N ALA A 76 3.45 -4.41 -16.84
CA ALA A 76 3.57 -5.86 -16.73
C ALA A 76 3.02 -6.58 -17.98
N GLN A 77 1.92 -6.10 -18.55
CA GLN A 77 1.35 -6.63 -19.77
C GLN A 77 2.27 -6.38 -20.98
N ALA A 78 2.88 -5.19 -21.08
CA ALA A 78 3.85 -4.89 -22.13
C ALA A 78 5.05 -5.84 -22.07
N ILE A 79 5.64 -6.04 -20.88
CA ILE A 79 6.74 -6.99 -20.66
C ILE A 79 6.33 -8.42 -21.02
N THR A 80 5.13 -8.83 -20.62
CA THR A 80 4.58 -10.15 -20.92
C THR A 80 4.52 -10.40 -22.43
N LEU A 81 4.03 -9.40 -23.19
CA LEU A 81 3.93 -9.50 -24.64
C LEU A 81 5.30 -9.51 -25.31
N THR A 82 6.27 -8.72 -24.84
CA THR A 82 7.64 -8.74 -25.39
C THR A 82 8.35 -10.07 -25.15
N GLN A 83 8.01 -10.77 -24.06
CA GLN A 83 8.46 -12.13 -23.79
C GLN A 83 7.71 -13.21 -24.61
N GLY A 84 6.73 -12.82 -25.42
CA GLY A 84 5.96 -13.74 -26.28
C GLY A 84 4.84 -14.49 -25.54
N HIS A 85 4.46 -14.06 -24.35
CA HIS A 85 3.35 -14.66 -23.60
C HIS A 85 2.03 -13.95 -23.91
N ALA A 86 0.93 -14.71 -23.97
CA ALA A 86 -0.38 -14.15 -24.29
C ALA A 86 -0.98 -13.29 -23.16
N ASN A 87 -0.66 -13.59 -21.89
CA ASN A 87 -1.11 -12.82 -20.73
C ASN A 87 -0.19 -13.06 -19.52
N ILE A 88 -0.27 -12.15 -18.55
CA ILE A 88 0.60 -12.14 -17.36
C ILE A 88 0.52 -13.46 -16.58
N SER A 89 -0.67 -14.05 -16.45
CA SER A 89 -0.86 -15.31 -15.71
C SER A 89 -0.09 -16.47 -16.36
N THR A 90 -0.15 -16.57 -17.68
CA THR A 90 0.62 -17.57 -18.44
C THR A 90 2.12 -17.33 -18.30
N ALA A 91 2.59 -16.08 -18.42
CA ALA A 91 4.00 -15.75 -18.22
C ALA A 91 4.49 -16.19 -16.84
N ILE A 92 3.76 -15.83 -15.77
CA ILE A 92 4.11 -16.21 -14.40
C ILE A 92 4.22 -17.73 -14.24
N LYS A 93 3.26 -18.49 -14.80
CA LYS A 93 3.28 -19.96 -14.72
C LYS A 93 4.48 -20.56 -15.45
N CYS A 94 4.80 -20.06 -16.64
CA CYS A 94 5.98 -20.50 -17.40
C CYS A 94 7.27 -20.23 -16.63
N LEU A 95 7.45 -18.99 -16.13
CA LEU A 95 8.62 -18.59 -15.35
C LEU A 95 8.77 -19.41 -14.06
N ILE A 96 7.66 -19.70 -13.37
CA ILE A 96 7.65 -20.56 -12.18
C ILE A 96 8.13 -21.97 -12.51
N ARG A 97 7.66 -22.53 -13.63
CA ARG A 97 8.06 -23.87 -14.09
C ARG A 97 9.55 -23.90 -14.43
N GLU A 98 10.01 -22.97 -15.27
CA GLU A 98 11.43 -22.87 -15.67
C GLU A 98 12.35 -22.71 -14.46
N ARG A 99 11.99 -21.84 -13.51
CA ARG A 99 12.72 -21.69 -12.25
C ARG A 99 12.80 -23.00 -11.48
N ASN A 100 11.71 -23.76 -11.40
CA ASN A 100 11.70 -25.04 -10.68
C ASN A 100 12.57 -26.09 -11.38
N GLU A 101 12.56 -26.12 -12.72
CA GLU A 101 13.43 -27.00 -13.53
C GLU A 101 14.92 -26.66 -13.31
N LEU A 102 15.27 -25.38 -13.38
CA LEU A 102 16.64 -24.90 -13.09
C LEU A 102 17.08 -25.22 -11.67
N LYS A 103 16.17 -25.10 -10.69
CA LYS A 103 16.46 -25.46 -9.31
C LYS A 103 16.75 -26.96 -9.17
N ALA A 104 15.94 -27.81 -9.80
CA ALA A 104 16.15 -29.25 -9.79
C ALA A 104 17.49 -29.62 -10.47
N GLU A 105 17.83 -28.96 -11.56
CA GLU A 105 19.13 -29.15 -12.23
C GLU A 105 20.31 -28.74 -11.35
N LEU A 106 20.21 -27.58 -10.69
CA LEU A 106 21.23 -27.12 -9.77
C LEU A 106 21.44 -28.10 -8.61
N ASP A 107 20.36 -28.66 -8.07
CA ASP A 107 20.42 -29.63 -6.99
C ASP A 107 21.08 -30.95 -7.45
N ARG A 108 20.83 -31.39 -8.70
CA ARG A 108 21.54 -32.54 -9.32
C ARG A 108 23.05 -32.28 -9.42
N VAL A 109 23.45 -31.15 -10.01
CA VAL A 109 24.87 -30.80 -10.17
C VAL A 109 25.58 -30.71 -8.82
N ARG A 110 24.90 -30.19 -7.79
CA ARG A 110 25.44 -30.16 -6.42
C ARG A 110 25.63 -31.56 -5.84
N ALA A 111 24.69 -32.47 -6.07
CA ALA A 111 24.79 -33.85 -5.63
C ALA A 111 25.97 -34.56 -6.30
N ASP A 112 26.10 -34.43 -7.63
CA ASP A 112 27.20 -35.04 -8.39
C ASP A 112 28.57 -34.52 -7.92
N ARG A 113 28.69 -33.20 -7.76
CA ARG A 113 29.91 -32.58 -7.19
C ARG A 113 30.24 -33.15 -5.82
N ASN A 114 29.26 -33.27 -4.93
CA ASN A 114 29.48 -33.80 -3.59
C ASN A 114 29.93 -35.27 -3.62
N ALA A 115 29.35 -36.09 -4.50
CA ALA A 115 29.75 -37.47 -4.68
C ALA A 115 31.20 -37.60 -5.19
N LEU A 116 31.60 -36.75 -6.15
CA LEU A 116 32.99 -36.70 -6.64
C LEU A 116 33.98 -36.29 -5.54
N LEU A 117 33.62 -35.29 -4.72
CA LEU A 117 34.45 -34.85 -3.60
C LEU A 117 34.61 -35.97 -2.55
N GLN A 118 33.54 -36.71 -2.26
CA GLN A 118 33.61 -37.85 -1.34
C GLN A 118 34.50 -38.97 -1.90
N ALA A 119 34.31 -39.36 -3.16
CA ALA A 119 35.11 -40.38 -3.79
C ALA A 119 36.61 -40.01 -3.84
N GLY A 120 36.93 -38.72 -4.03
CA GLY A 120 38.31 -38.22 -3.96
C GLY A 120 38.89 -38.26 -2.55
N ALA A 121 38.08 -37.99 -1.51
CA ALA A 121 38.50 -38.09 -0.13
C ALA A 121 38.79 -39.54 0.29
N ASP A 122 38.03 -40.51 -0.22
CA ASP A 122 38.20 -41.94 0.08
C ASP A 122 39.46 -42.56 -0.56
N LEU A 123 40.12 -41.84 -1.47
CA LEU A 123 41.35 -42.26 -2.16
C LEU A 123 42.65 -41.72 -1.54
N LEU A 124 42.55 -40.87 -0.52
CA LEU A 124 43.68 -40.25 0.21
C LEU A 124 43.85 -40.88 1.60
#